data_AF-A0A6P1IBL3-F1
#
_entry.id   AF-A0A6P1IBL3-F1
#
_cell.length_a   1.000
_cell.length_b   1.000
_cell.length_c   1.000
_cell.angle_alpha   90.00
_cell.angle_beta   90.00
_cell.angle_gamma   90.00
#
_symmetry.space_group_name_H-M   'P 1'
#
loop_
_entity.id
_entity.type
_entity.pdbx_description
1 polymer ?
#
loop_
_entity_poly.entity_id
_entity_poly.type
_entity_poly.pdbx_seq_one_letter_code
_entity_poly.pdbx_strand_id
1 'polypeptide(L)'
;MDPLCGATRSWYLTTQGQLREAIRYNPAAPIILGATVVACARAAVGWATGRWVTVRVSRRISLPHMVVLVIAVAALEINQQLHAELLMAPWRR
;
A
#
# COMPACT_ATOMS: atom_id res chain seq x y z
N MET A 1 5.69 -15.32 -6.90
CA MET A 1 6.21 -13.92 -6.86
C MET A 1 5.64 -13.28 -5.60
N ASP A 2 6.39 -12.42 -4.90
CA ASP A 2 5.89 -11.77 -3.68
C ASP A 2 4.73 -10.78 -3.98
N PRO A 3 3.67 -10.69 -3.16
CA PRO A 3 2.51 -9.81 -3.40
C PRO A 3 2.85 -8.33 -3.51
N LEU A 4 3.96 -7.89 -2.89
CA LEU A 4 4.44 -6.51 -2.91
C LEU A 4 5.51 -6.28 -3.99
N CYS A 5 5.71 -7.22 -4.92
CA CYS A 5 6.54 -6.96 -6.09
C CYS A 5 6.05 -5.69 -6.82
N GLY A 6 6.98 -4.86 -7.28
CA GLY A 6 6.67 -3.57 -7.90
C GLY A 6 6.26 -2.44 -6.93
N ALA A 7 6.13 -2.69 -5.62
CA ALA A 7 5.65 -1.68 -4.67
C ALA A 7 6.55 -0.43 -4.62
N THR A 8 7.87 -0.55 -4.65
CA THR A 8 8.79 0.60 -4.66
C THR A 8 8.59 1.50 -5.88
N ARG A 9 8.35 0.90 -7.05
CA ARG A 9 8.11 1.61 -8.31
C ARG A 9 6.74 2.27 -8.30
N SER A 10 5.71 1.55 -7.81
CA SER A 10 4.37 2.11 -7.62
C SER A 10 4.37 3.29 -6.64
N TRP A 11 5.11 3.19 -5.53
CA TRP A 11 5.28 4.26 -4.57
C TRP A 11 5.87 5.51 -5.21
N TYR A 12 6.96 5.37 -5.96
CA TYR A 12 7.57 6.46 -6.71
C TYR A 12 6.58 7.09 -7.70
N LEU A 13 5.89 6.28 -8.50
CA LEU A 13 4.91 6.79 -9.47
C LEU A 13 3.75 7.52 -8.79
N THR A 14 3.32 7.06 -7.63
CA THR A 14 2.28 7.73 -6.85
C THR A 14 2.73 9.12 -6.40
N THR A 15 3.99 9.28 -5.95
CA THR A 15 4.52 10.60 -5.60
C THR A 15 4.76 11.51 -6.81
N GLN A 16 4.90 10.95 -8.01
CA GLN A 16 4.93 11.69 -9.28
C GLN A 16 3.52 12.02 -9.84
N GLY A 17 2.45 11.69 -9.12
CA GLY A 17 1.07 11.90 -9.58
C GLY A 17 0.60 10.93 -10.67
N GLN A 18 1.40 9.92 -11.01
CA GLN A 18 1.11 8.94 -12.06
C GLN A 18 0.31 7.74 -11.50
N LEU A 19 -0.87 8.03 -10.94
CA LEU A 19 -1.64 7.04 -10.18
C LEU A 19 -2.06 5.82 -11.02
N ARG A 20 -2.43 6.02 -12.28
CA ARG A 20 -2.79 4.93 -13.20
C ARG A 20 -1.63 3.94 -13.36
N GLU A 21 -0.42 4.44 -13.56
CA GLU A 21 0.76 3.59 -13.74
C GLU A 21 1.20 2.97 -12.40
N ALA A 22 1.07 3.71 -11.30
CA ALA A 22 1.34 3.18 -9.96
C ALA A 22 0.47 1.95 -9.66
N ILE A 23 -0.85 2.05 -9.88
CA ILE A 23 -1.79 0.95 -9.66
C ILE A 23 -1.43 -0.26 -10.54
N ARG A 24 -0.95 -0.02 -11.76
CA ARG A 24 -0.54 -1.08 -12.69
C ARG A 24 0.65 -1.88 -12.15
N TYR A 25 1.60 -1.23 -11.47
CA TYR A 25 2.73 -1.91 -10.82
C TYR A 25 2.32 -2.62 -9.54
N ASN A 26 1.60 -1.92 -8.67
CA ASN A 26 1.12 -2.51 -7.43
C ASN A 26 -0.08 -1.70 -6.91
N PRO A 27 -1.30 -2.28 -6.87
CA PRO A 27 -2.49 -1.55 -6.44
C PRO A 27 -2.53 -1.30 -4.92
N ALA A 28 -1.77 -2.04 -4.11
CA ALA A 28 -1.70 -1.83 -2.67
C ALA A 28 -0.81 -0.64 -2.28
N ALA A 29 0.25 -0.35 -3.04
CA ALA A 29 1.25 0.64 -2.65
C ALA A 29 0.70 2.08 -2.50
N PRO A 30 -0.21 2.60 -3.35
CA PRO A 30 -0.83 3.92 -3.14
C PRO A 30 -1.62 4.01 -1.82
N ILE A 31 -2.29 2.92 -1.42
CA ILE A 31 -3.04 2.84 -0.17
C ILE A 31 -2.08 2.89 1.01
N ILE A 32 -0.98 2.14 0.94
CA ILE A 32 0.07 2.12 1.97
C ILE A 32 0.70 3.52 2.09
N LEU A 33 1.01 4.18 0.97
CA LEU A 33 1.51 5.57 0.98
C LEU A 33 0.53 6.52 1.67
N GLY A 34 -0.76 6.44 1.36
CA GLY A 34 -1.79 7.23 2.02
C GLY A 34 -1.80 7.00 3.54
N ALA A 35 -1.75 5.74 3.99
CA ALA A 35 -1.66 5.40 5.41
C ALA A 35 -0.38 5.95 6.07
N THR A 36 0.76 5.89 5.37
CA THR A 36 2.02 6.48 5.83
C THR A 36 1.93 7.99 5.97
N VAL A 37 1.38 8.70 4.99
CA VAL A 37 1.19 10.16 5.05
C VAL A 37 0.30 10.55 6.24
N VAL A 38 -0.81 9.83 6.46
CA VAL A 38 -1.69 10.06 7.61
C VAL A 38 -0.96 9.80 8.93
N ALA A 39 -0.17 8.72 9.02
CA ALA A 39 0.60 8.42 10.22
C ALA A 39 1.66 9.49 10.52
N CYS A 40 2.37 9.97 9.49
CA CYS A 40 3.33 11.07 9.61
C CYS A 40 2.64 12.38 10.02
N ALA A 41 1.49 12.72 9.43
CA ALA A 41 0.71 13.89 9.80
C ALA A 41 0.26 13.81 11.27
N ARG A 42 -0.24 12.66 11.71
CA ARG A 42 -0.61 12.41 13.11
C ARG A 42 0.58 12.63 14.05
N ALA A 43 1.75 12.12 13.68
CA ALA A 43 2.98 12.28 14.47
C ALA A 43 3.43 13.74 14.53
N ALA A 44 3.40 14.46 13.41
CA ALA A 44 3.74 15.88 13.33
C ALA A 44 2.80 16.73 14.21
N VAL A 45 1.49 16.49 14.15
CA VAL A 45 0.50 17.16 15.01
C VAL A 45 0.76 16.85 16.48
N GLY A 46 1.03 15.59 16.82
CA GLY A 46 1.34 15.18 18.20
C GLY A 46 2.58 15.88 18.75
N TRP A 47 3.63 15.98 17.93
CA TRP A 47 4.87 16.65 18.32
C TRP A 47 4.69 18.16 18.45
N ALA A 48 4.00 18.80 17.50
CA ALA A 48 3.82 20.26 17.49
C ALA A 48 2.85 20.78 18.57
N THR A 49 1.80 20.02 18.90
CA THR A 49 0.74 20.46 19.83
C THR A 49 0.87 19.87 21.23
N GLY A 50 1.74 18.89 21.42
CA GLY A 50 1.79 18.05 22.62
C GLY A 50 0.56 17.14 22.80
N ARG A 51 -0.39 17.14 21.85
CA ARG A 51 -1.65 16.36 21.93
C ARG A 51 -1.60 15.19 20.96
N TRP A 52 -1.61 13.96 21.48
CA TRP A 52 -1.57 12.75 20.67
C TRP A 52 -2.98 12.25 20.31
N VAL A 53 -3.32 12.27 19.02
CA VAL A 53 -4.60 11.77 18.50
C VAL A 53 -4.66 10.24 18.59
N THR A 54 -5.15 9.67 19.68
CA THR A 54 -5.17 8.21 19.88
C THR A 54 -6.33 7.55 19.14
N VAL A 55 -6.01 6.66 18.21
CA VAL A 55 -7.00 5.79 17.55
C VAL A 55 -7.02 4.46 18.32
N ARG A 56 -8.18 4.11 18.90
CA ARG A 56 -8.38 2.78 19.50
C ARG A 56 -8.99 1.86 18.47
N VAL A 57 -8.21 0.91 18.00
CA VAL A 57 -8.69 -0.18 17.13
C VAL A 57 -8.95 -1.39 18.02
N SER A 58 -10.14 -1.98 17.90
CA SER A 58 -10.42 -3.25 18.58
C SER A 58 -9.46 -4.32 18.06
N ARG A 59 -8.75 -5.01 18.97
CA ARG A 59 -7.88 -6.15 18.61
C ARG A 59 -8.66 -7.37 18.13
N ARG A 60 -10.00 -7.36 18.20
CA ARG A 60 -10.82 -8.44 17.64
C ARG A 60 -10.79 -8.35 16.13
N ILE A 61 -9.80 -8.99 15.53
CA ILE A 61 -9.84 -9.34 14.12
C ILE A 61 -10.91 -10.43 13.99
N SER A 62 -12.10 -10.06 13.51
CA SER A 62 -13.15 -11.04 13.27
C SER A 62 -12.85 -11.84 12.01
N LEU A 63 -13.39 -13.06 11.93
CA LEU A 63 -13.28 -13.93 10.75
C LEU A 63 -13.46 -13.20 9.40
N PRO A 64 -14.45 -12.30 9.21
CA PRO A 64 -14.59 -11.59 7.93
C PRO A 64 -13.39 -10.70 7.58
N HIS A 65 -12.73 -10.06 8.56
CA HIS A 65 -11.52 -9.27 8.29
C HIS A 65 -10.38 -10.16 7.78
N MET A 66 -10.21 -11.35 8.39
CA MET A 66 -9.23 -12.32 7.92
C MET A 66 -9.54 -12.80 6.52
N VAL A 67 -10.81 -13.11 6.23
CA VAL A 67 -11.24 -13.55 4.90
C VAL A 67 -10.96 -12.46 3.85
N VAL A 68 -11.30 -11.21 4.14
CA VAL A 68 -11.01 -10.08 3.24
C VAL A 68 -9.51 -9.93 3.01
N LEU A 69 -8.69 -10.03 4.06
CA LEU A 69 -7.24 -9.94 3.94
C LEU A 69 -6.67 -11.07 3.06
N VAL A 70 -7.08 -12.30 3.31
CA VAL A 70 -6.64 -13.46 2.52
C VAL A 70 -7.03 -13.32 1.05
N ILE A 71 -8.28 -12.91 0.77
CA ILE A 71 -8.74 -12.66 -0.60
C ILE A 71 -7.93 -11.55 -1.25
N ALA A 72 -7.66 -10.44 -0.54
CA ALA A 72 -6.88 -9.34 -1.06
C ALA A 72 -5.43 -9.75 -1.38
N VAL A 73 -4.79 -10.53 -0.52
CA VAL A 73 -3.44 -11.07 -0.75
C VAL A 73 -3.43 -12.02 -1.95
N ALA A 74 -4.39 -12.95 -2.03
CA ALA A 74 -4.51 -13.87 -3.16
C ALA A 74 -4.74 -13.11 -4.48
N ALA A 75 -5.59 -12.08 -4.47
CA ALA A 75 -5.81 -11.22 -5.63
C ALA A 75 -4.54 -10.47 -6.07
N LEU A 76 -3.75 -9.99 -5.10
CA LEU A 76 -2.44 -9.41 -5.40
C LEU A 76 -1.51 -10.44 -6.04
N GLU A 77 -1.39 -11.64 -5.47
CA GLU A 77 -0.54 -12.69 -6.04
C GLU A 77 -0.93 -13.04 -7.48
N ILE A 78 -2.23 -13.19 -7.74
CA ILE A 78 -2.76 -13.42 -9.09
C ILE A 78 -2.36 -12.25 -10.01
N ASN A 79 -2.54 -11.01 -9.55
CA ASN A 79 -2.14 -9.83 -10.32
C ASN A 79 -0.63 -9.81 -10.61
N GLN A 80 0.21 -10.21 -9.66
CA GLN A 80 1.67 -10.30 -9.85
C GLN A 80 2.04 -11.35 -10.89
N GLN A 81 1.36 -12.51 -10.89
CA GLN A 81 1.60 -13.55 -11.90
C GLN A 81 1.17 -13.11 -13.30
N LEU A 82 0.02 -12.43 -13.43
CA LEU A 82 -0.47 -11.92 -14.72
C LEU A 82 0.43 -10.82 -15.30
N HIS A 83 1.12 -10.06 -14.45
CA HIS A 83 2.00 -8.95 -14.86
C HIS A 83 3.49 -9.28 -14.68
N ALA A 84 3.86 -10.56 -14.57
CA ALA A 84 5.23 -10.97 -14.29
C ALA A 84 6.24 -10.37 -15.29
N GLU A 85 5.89 -10.31 -16.58
CA GLU A 85 6.73 -9.67 -17.60
C GLU A 85 6.96 -8.18 -17.35
N LEU A 86 5.90 -7.42 -17.01
CA LEU A 86 5.99 -6.00 -16.66
C LEU A 86 6.91 -5.76 -15.45
N LEU A 87 6.84 -6.66 -14.47
CA LEU A 87 7.53 -6.56 -13.19
C LEU A 87 9.00 -6.98 -13.30
N MET A 88 9.31 -7.94 -14.17
CA MET A 88 10.67 -8.38 -14.46
C MET A 88 11.37 -7.50 -15.51
N ALA A 89 10.60 -6.74 -16.30
CA ALA A 89 11.18 -5.82 -17.26
C ALA A 89 12.04 -4.75 -16.58
N PRO A 90 13.23 -4.43 -17.13
CA PRO A 90 14.07 -3.38 -16.59
C PRO A 90 13.31 -2.04 -16.58
N TRP A 91 13.49 -1.26 -15.51
CA TRP A 91 12.90 0.07 -15.41
C TRP A 91 13.52 0.97 -16.46
N ARG A 92 12.71 1.35 -17.46
CA ARG A 92 13.04 2.40 -18.42
C ARG A 92 12.22 3.63 -18.05
N ARG A 93 12.91 4.74 -17.81
CA ARG A 93 12.30 6.05 -17.57
C ARG A 93 11.76 6.62 -18.87
#